data_AF-A0A959BHS7-F1
#
_entry.id   AF-A0A959BHS7-F1
#
_cell.length_a   1.000
_cell.length_b   1.000
_cell.length_c   1.000
_cell.angle_alpha   90.00
_cell.angle_beta   90.00
_cell.angle_gamma   90.00
#
_symmetry.space_group_name_H-M   'P 1'
#
loop_
_entity.id
_entity.type
_entity.pdbx_description
1 polymer ?
#
loop_
_entity_poly.entity_id
_entity_poly.type
_entity_poly.pdbx_seq_one_letter_code
_entity_poly.pdbx_strand_id
1 'polypeptide(L)'
;MRKVLFCLALLSCLSCQPQPASNMAAKATPSSTLPSRDSLAGHFQDGHRPLMGEFDEKSWEPDEQTEFNFTEAKDTTINRQYFDFILHQVPPAAESTLRLMEACEAHAARAVAFCRQPPPARAIPCHLYPSLEQKGLRLNNTQPSQVDFSQGAAYLVANEIFQGQHAGSENALLLRSLLGQPKLQALEWGLSLYFTTNWQKKGYAYWANRLYQSGNAVPVSEMLDNDKLTQESPLVMSCLAASFVDFLINYWGQETFLERYASWQPEAKEIRQLEARWHRYLSQPQTQPPRTLSLQGKQPQPLPYLKGFNFAHEGYAIYNGYGSALAAGSLRQLQGLGANAVAIVPYSYMRDAQAPTPLPFMSRAGSETDEGVIHDAFVARQLGIKTVLKPQIWLGGGSWPGDVEMQNEAGWQQFFDHYYRWMRHYALLAEMNDMDLLCIGVEFAKATLQREADWRNLIHKLRGIYSGPLTYSANWGQEFENLRFWDELDYIGLNCYYPLSQSETPSDEELSAAFHRVLHLAERVSRQYDKPLIFTEIGFTSTPTPWVTPHKDRDGAPYNEEAQGRCYRIVMENLRSETDWCKGILWWKYPTDQSHGGSGNTGFTPNGKPAEGVVKEWFGKLP
;
A
#
# COMPACT_ATOMS: atom_id res chain seq x y z
N MET A 1 0.86 -9.88 30.12
CA MET A 1 1.40 -8.54 30.39
C MET A 1 2.90 -8.60 30.70
N ARG A 2 3.73 -8.55 29.65
CA ARG A 2 5.15 -8.09 29.56
C ARG A 2 5.68 -8.57 28.20
N LYS A 3 6.38 -7.68 27.48
CA LYS A 3 6.68 -7.67 26.02
C LYS A 3 5.44 -7.18 25.25
N VAL A 4 5.38 -5.98 24.67
CA VAL A 4 6.34 -5.25 23.83
C VAL A 4 6.33 -3.77 24.21
N LEU A 5 7.48 -3.25 24.63
CA LEU A 5 7.75 -1.82 24.80
C LEU A 5 9.20 -1.64 24.38
N PHE A 6 9.46 -0.94 23.28
CA PHE A 6 10.54 0.05 23.11
C PHE A 6 10.67 0.47 21.65
N CYS A 7 10.33 1.72 21.37
CA CYS A 7 11.13 2.66 20.58
C CYS A 7 10.51 4.06 20.73
N LEU A 8 10.90 4.77 21.80
CA LEU A 8 10.67 6.20 21.97
C LEU A 8 11.73 6.74 22.94
N ALA A 9 12.63 7.58 22.41
CA ALA A 9 13.33 8.72 23.02
C ALA A 9 14.70 8.90 22.34
N LEU A 10 15.20 10.08 21.96
CA LEU A 10 14.74 11.47 22.04
C LEU A 10 15.80 12.31 21.30
N LEU A 11 15.42 13.38 20.61
CA LEU A 11 16.33 14.46 20.20
C LEU A 11 15.60 15.78 20.40
N SER A 12 15.96 16.50 21.48
CA SER A 12 16.23 17.95 21.50
C SER A 12 16.25 18.48 22.94
N CYS A 13 17.41 18.90 23.45
CA CYS A 13 17.69 20.31 23.81
C CYS A 13 19.01 20.46 24.58
N LEU A 14 19.74 21.51 24.19
CA LEU A 14 21.01 21.98 24.73
C LEU A 14 20.90 22.47 26.20
N SER A 15 21.90 22.19 27.03
CA SER A 15 22.79 23.20 27.67
C SER A 15 23.60 22.63 28.86
N CYS A 16 24.87 23.09 28.93
CA CYS A 16 25.83 23.08 30.05
C CYS A 16 26.59 21.79 30.42
N GLN A 17 27.93 21.92 30.39
CA GLN A 17 28.98 20.95 30.73
C GLN A 17 29.29 20.90 32.27
N PRO A 18 30.42 20.31 32.76
CA PRO A 18 30.53 18.92 33.24
C PRO A 18 31.10 18.81 34.68
N GLN A 19 31.13 17.61 35.31
CA GLN A 19 32.22 17.07 36.18
C GLN A 19 31.82 15.81 37.02
N PRO A 20 32.78 15.01 37.60
CA PRO A 20 32.85 13.56 37.32
C PRO A 20 32.74 12.58 38.53
N ALA A 21 32.71 11.29 38.17
CA ALA A 21 33.24 10.08 38.83
C ALA A 21 32.68 9.60 40.20
N SER A 22 32.19 8.36 40.24
CA SER A 22 32.77 7.27 41.06
C SER A 22 32.03 5.92 40.90
N ASN A 23 32.85 4.86 40.95
CA ASN A 23 32.50 3.44 40.85
C ASN A 23 31.55 2.95 41.94
N MET A 24 30.67 2.00 41.60
CA MET A 24 30.49 0.79 42.41
C MET A 24 29.90 -0.36 41.58
N ALA A 25 30.64 -1.47 41.55
CA ALA A 25 30.30 -2.72 40.90
C ALA A 25 29.30 -3.53 41.74
N ALA A 26 28.29 -4.11 41.11
CA ALA A 26 27.45 -5.16 41.71
C ALA A 26 27.10 -6.24 40.66
N LYS A 27 27.86 -7.34 40.76
CA LYS A 27 27.53 -8.75 40.49
C LYS A 27 26.51 -9.08 39.39
N ALA A 28 27.05 -9.56 38.26
CA ALA A 28 26.33 -10.30 37.24
C ALA A 28 25.86 -11.68 37.75
N THR A 29 24.59 -12.00 37.49
CA THR A 29 24.08 -13.38 37.38
C THR A 29 23.42 -13.50 36.00
N PRO A 30 23.56 -14.66 35.32
CA PRO A 30 23.28 -14.76 33.89
C PRO A 30 21.78 -14.91 33.64
N SER A 31 21.11 -13.85 33.20
CA SER A 31 19.83 -14.02 32.50
C SER A 31 20.11 -14.19 31.02
N SER A 32 19.77 -15.36 30.49
CA SER A 32 19.74 -15.65 29.06
C SER A 32 18.83 -14.67 28.33
N THR A 33 19.41 -13.59 27.84
CA THR A 33 18.83 -12.74 26.81
C THR A 33 18.92 -13.51 25.49
N LEU A 34 17.79 -14.02 25.02
CA LEU A 34 17.60 -14.31 23.60
C LEU A 34 17.90 -13.02 22.81
N PRO A 35 18.72 -13.07 21.76
CA PRO A 35 18.97 -11.90 20.93
C PRO A 35 17.71 -11.47 20.18
N SER A 36 17.66 -10.17 19.86
CA SER A 36 16.62 -9.50 19.07
C SER A 36 16.54 -10.03 17.64
N ARG A 37 15.34 -10.01 17.05
CA ARG A 37 14.96 -10.37 15.67
C ARG A 37 15.63 -9.57 14.54
N ASP A 38 16.74 -8.88 14.81
CA ASP A 38 17.55 -8.17 13.82
C ASP A 38 18.93 -8.84 13.73
N SER A 39 18.99 -10.06 13.20
CA SER A 39 20.25 -10.77 12.87
C SER A 39 20.63 -10.63 11.39
N LEU A 40 20.18 -9.57 10.72
CA LEU A 40 20.59 -9.27 9.34
C LEU A 40 22.03 -8.77 9.32
N ALA A 41 22.97 -9.61 8.86
CA ALA A 41 24.32 -9.17 8.54
C ALA A 41 24.42 -8.86 7.04
N GLY A 42 24.70 -7.60 6.73
CA GLY A 42 25.03 -7.16 5.38
C GLY A 42 25.93 -5.94 5.45
N HIS A 43 27.14 -6.05 4.92
CA HIS A 43 28.06 -4.91 4.79
C HIS A 43 27.78 -4.17 3.48
N PHE A 44 27.60 -2.85 3.53
CA PHE A 44 27.55 -2.05 2.32
C PHE A 44 28.96 -1.83 1.78
N GLN A 45 29.16 -2.08 0.48
CA GLN A 45 30.34 -1.72 -0.29
C GLN A 45 29.85 -0.88 -1.49
N ASP A 46 30.39 0.34 -1.64
CA ASP A 46 30.02 1.28 -2.71
C ASP A 46 28.50 1.51 -2.88
N GLY A 47 27.77 1.61 -1.76
CA GLY A 47 26.33 1.84 -1.77
C GLY A 47 25.45 0.59 -2.02
N HIS A 48 26.06 -0.59 -2.19
CA HIS A 48 25.37 -1.87 -2.42
C HIS A 48 25.69 -2.91 -1.34
N ARG A 49 24.78 -3.84 -1.08
CA ARG A 49 25.06 -5.07 -0.31
C ARG A 49 25.52 -6.19 -1.25
N PRO A 50 26.79 -6.63 -1.21
CA PRO A 50 27.28 -7.75 -2.02
C PRO A 50 26.85 -9.10 -1.44
N LEU A 51 26.55 -9.17 -0.13
CA LEU A 51 26.04 -10.33 0.58
C LEU A 51 24.99 -9.87 1.61
N MET A 52 23.90 -10.61 1.73
CA MET A 52 22.89 -10.47 2.78
C MET A 52 22.47 -11.85 3.24
N GLY A 53 22.27 -12.05 4.54
CA GLY A 53 21.66 -13.27 5.06
C GLY A 53 21.29 -13.14 6.53
N GLU A 54 20.43 -14.05 6.99
CA GLU A 54 20.23 -14.28 8.42
C GLU A 54 21.18 -15.38 8.89
N PHE A 55 21.47 -15.39 10.19
CA PHE A 55 22.18 -16.49 10.82
C PHE A 55 21.17 -17.42 11.48
N ASP A 56 21.38 -18.73 11.37
CA ASP A 56 20.62 -19.69 12.16
C ASP A 56 20.81 -19.39 13.66
N GLU A 57 19.70 -19.28 14.39
CA GLU A 57 19.70 -18.84 15.79
C GLU A 57 20.44 -19.81 16.73
N LYS A 58 20.70 -21.06 16.30
CA LYS A 58 21.35 -22.10 17.11
C LYS A 58 22.81 -22.31 16.72
N SER A 59 23.12 -22.38 15.42
CA SER A 59 24.47 -22.61 14.92
C SER A 59 25.26 -21.32 14.73
N TRP A 60 24.60 -20.18 14.59
CA TRP A 60 25.20 -18.91 14.15
C TRP A 60 25.94 -19.02 12.80
N GLU A 61 25.59 -20.04 12.01
CA GLU A 61 26.03 -20.18 10.62
C GLU A 61 25.05 -19.44 9.70
N PRO A 62 25.49 -18.91 8.55
CA PRO A 62 24.58 -18.32 7.58
C PRO A 62 23.46 -19.31 7.23
N ASP A 63 22.22 -18.85 7.30
CA ASP A 63 21.09 -19.64 6.83
C ASP A 63 21.07 -19.62 5.30
N GLU A 64 21.42 -20.75 4.68
CA GLU A 64 21.46 -20.92 3.23
C GLU A 64 20.12 -20.57 2.56
N GLN A 65 18.98 -20.64 3.28
CA GLN A 65 17.66 -20.29 2.73
C GLN A 65 17.43 -18.78 2.65
N THR A 66 18.19 -17.99 3.39
CA THR A 66 18.10 -16.52 3.43
C THR A 66 19.39 -15.85 2.97
N GLU A 67 20.38 -16.62 2.51
CA GLU A 67 21.63 -16.11 1.96
C GLU A 67 21.46 -15.64 0.51
N PHE A 68 21.70 -14.35 0.29
CA PHE A 68 21.67 -13.68 -0.99
C PHE A 68 23.06 -13.17 -1.33
N ASN A 69 23.76 -13.88 -2.22
CA ASN A 69 25.09 -13.51 -2.70
C ASN A 69 25.02 -12.86 -4.09
N PHE A 70 25.48 -11.60 -4.18
CA PHE A 70 25.49 -10.81 -5.41
C PHE A 70 26.91 -10.62 -5.98
N THR A 71 27.93 -11.23 -5.40
CA THR A 71 29.35 -11.06 -5.81
C THR A 71 29.70 -11.75 -7.14
N GLU A 72 28.99 -12.81 -7.51
CA GLU A 72 29.27 -13.59 -8.71
C GLU A 72 28.52 -13.10 -9.96
N ALA A 73 27.58 -12.17 -9.79
CA ALA A 73 26.73 -11.69 -10.85
C ALA A 73 27.52 -10.76 -11.79
N LYS A 74 27.67 -11.16 -13.06
CA LYS A 74 28.25 -10.29 -14.09
C LYS A 74 27.21 -9.28 -14.55
N ASP A 75 27.43 -8.03 -14.20
CA ASP A 75 26.64 -6.92 -14.73
C ASP A 75 26.93 -6.71 -16.22
N THR A 76 25.90 -6.33 -16.97
CA THR A 76 26.04 -5.95 -18.38
C THR A 76 25.86 -4.45 -18.50
N THR A 77 26.82 -3.75 -19.10
CA THR A 77 26.71 -2.31 -19.35
C THR A 77 26.31 -2.05 -20.80
N ILE A 78 25.27 -1.22 -20.98
CA ILE A 78 24.84 -0.71 -22.28
C ILE A 78 24.97 0.81 -22.26
N ASN A 79 25.99 1.32 -22.94
CA ASN A 79 26.23 2.76 -23.03
C ASN A 79 25.27 3.39 -24.06
N ARG A 80 24.60 4.47 -23.69
CA ARG A 80 23.75 5.27 -24.57
C ARG A 80 24.18 6.75 -24.49
N GLN A 81 23.40 7.65 -25.09
CA GLN A 81 23.81 9.05 -25.20
C GLN A 81 23.72 9.75 -23.85
N TYR A 82 22.68 9.48 -23.07
CA TYR A 82 22.42 10.17 -21.81
C TYR A 82 22.64 9.29 -20.58
N PHE A 83 22.47 7.98 -20.73
CA PHE A 83 22.61 7.01 -19.63
C PHE A 83 23.57 5.87 -19.96
N ASP A 84 24.35 5.46 -18.95
CA ASP A 84 25.10 4.21 -18.95
C ASP A 84 24.27 3.19 -18.17
N PHE A 85 23.56 2.30 -18.88
CA PHE A 85 22.67 1.33 -18.25
C PHE A 85 23.45 0.14 -17.71
N ILE A 86 23.39 -0.08 -16.40
CA ILE A 86 24.07 -1.17 -15.69
C ILE A 86 23.02 -2.20 -15.30
N LEU A 87 22.99 -3.32 -16.02
CA LEU A 87 21.96 -4.35 -15.88
C LEU A 87 22.43 -5.40 -14.86
N HIS A 88 21.76 -5.42 -13.71
CA HIS A 88 22.02 -6.35 -12.63
C HIS A 88 21.17 -7.62 -12.79
N GLN A 89 21.68 -8.62 -13.53
CA GLN A 89 20.94 -9.85 -13.85
C GLN A 89 19.60 -9.63 -14.58
N VAL A 90 19.46 -8.48 -15.24
CA VAL A 90 18.33 -8.18 -16.12
C VAL A 90 18.66 -8.65 -17.54
N PRO A 91 17.79 -9.43 -18.21
CA PRO A 91 18.04 -9.81 -19.60
C PRO A 91 18.05 -8.56 -20.51
N PRO A 92 19.15 -8.28 -21.23
CA PRO A 92 19.27 -7.07 -22.06
C PRO A 92 18.31 -7.08 -23.25
N ALA A 93 17.93 -8.25 -23.73
CA ALA A 93 17.00 -8.44 -24.85
C ALA A 93 15.53 -8.56 -24.42
N ALA A 94 15.22 -8.47 -23.12
CA ALA A 94 13.83 -8.46 -22.67
C ALA A 94 13.14 -7.19 -23.15
N GLU A 95 11.92 -7.33 -23.66
CA GLU A 95 11.13 -6.22 -24.19
C GLU A 95 10.88 -5.12 -23.15
N SER A 96 10.66 -5.50 -21.88
CA SER A 96 10.53 -4.57 -20.76
C SER A 96 11.76 -3.68 -20.58
N THR A 97 12.95 -4.28 -20.69
CA THR A 97 14.25 -3.62 -20.51
C THR A 97 14.52 -2.66 -21.66
N LEU A 98 14.34 -3.13 -22.89
CA LEU A 98 14.53 -2.30 -24.09
C LEU A 98 13.60 -1.08 -24.08
N ARG A 99 12.30 -1.28 -23.81
CA ARG A 99 11.32 -0.19 -23.70
C ARG A 99 11.67 0.82 -22.62
N LEU A 100 12.13 0.36 -21.47
CA LEU A 100 12.53 1.26 -20.37
C LEU A 100 13.74 2.11 -20.78
N MET A 101 14.79 1.49 -21.32
CA MET A 101 15.98 2.21 -21.77
C MET A 101 15.67 3.23 -22.88
N GLU A 102 14.85 2.83 -23.86
CA GLU A 102 14.39 3.71 -24.94
C GLU A 102 13.57 4.88 -24.41
N ALA A 103 12.68 4.64 -23.44
CA ALA A 103 11.90 5.70 -22.81
C ALA A 103 12.80 6.69 -22.07
N CYS A 104 13.73 6.22 -21.24
CA CYS A 104 14.68 7.06 -20.51
C CYS A 104 15.49 7.96 -21.48
N GLU A 105 16.08 7.37 -22.54
CA GLU A 105 16.83 8.13 -23.55
C GLU A 105 15.95 9.16 -24.29
N ALA A 106 14.73 8.78 -24.65
CA ALA A 106 13.80 9.69 -25.32
C ALA A 106 13.35 10.84 -24.40
N HIS A 107 13.19 10.59 -23.10
CA HIS A 107 12.84 11.60 -22.11
C HIS A 107 14.00 12.58 -21.89
N ALA A 108 15.21 12.06 -21.73
CA ALA A 108 16.43 12.85 -21.59
C ALA A 108 16.69 13.72 -22.83
N ALA A 109 16.50 13.18 -24.04
CA ALA A 109 16.64 13.96 -25.27
C ALA A 109 15.71 15.17 -25.30
N ARG A 110 14.44 14.99 -24.88
CA ARG A 110 13.49 16.10 -24.76
C ARG A 110 13.90 17.10 -23.67
N ALA A 111 14.39 16.62 -22.54
CA ALA A 111 14.87 17.47 -21.45
C ALA A 111 16.06 18.33 -21.88
N VAL A 112 17.08 17.75 -22.52
CA VAL A 112 18.25 18.49 -23.02
C VAL A 112 17.85 19.51 -24.08
N ALA A 113 17.02 19.12 -25.05
CA ALA A 113 16.50 20.04 -26.07
C ALA A 113 15.71 21.20 -25.44
N PHE A 114 14.91 20.92 -24.40
CA PHE A 114 14.18 21.93 -23.65
C PHE A 114 15.11 22.89 -22.88
N CYS A 115 16.19 22.41 -22.28
CA CYS A 115 17.13 23.25 -21.53
C CYS A 115 17.99 24.15 -22.44
N ARG A 116 18.02 23.92 -23.76
CA ARG A 116 18.91 24.62 -24.73
C ARG A 116 20.38 24.60 -24.33
N GLN A 117 20.80 23.54 -23.66
CA GLN A 117 22.18 23.30 -23.24
C GLN A 117 22.72 22.04 -23.91
N PRO A 118 24.06 21.92 -24.08
CA PRO A 118 24.64 20.67 -24.53
C PRO A 118 24.36 19.56 -23.51
N PRO A 119 24.29 18.29 -23.94
CA PRO A 119 24.19 17.16 -23.02
C PRO A 119 25.40 17.11 -22.08
N PRO A 120 25.27 16.49 -20.89
CA PRO A 120 26.39 16.28 -19.99
C PRO A 120 27.55 15.56 -20.69
N ALA A 121 28.78 15.90 -20.30
CA ALA A 121 29.98 15.30 -20.89
C ALA A 121 30.14 13.80 -20.59
N ARG A 122 29.43 13.30 -19.57
CA ARG A 122 29.38 11.89 -19.18
C ARG A 122 27.93 11.47 -19.05
N ALA A 123 27.62 10.28 -19.54
CA ALA A 123 26.33 9.67 -19.32
C ALA A 123 26.12 9.38 -17.82
N ILE A 124 24.86 9.42 -17.39
CA ILE A 124 24.46 9.19 -16.00
C ILE A 124 24.37 7.68 -15.77
N PRO A 125 25.02 7.12 -14.73
CA PRO A 125 24.84 5.72 -14.37
C PRO A 125 23.38 5.42 -14.05
N CYS A 126 22.79 4.43 -14.73
CA CYS A 126 21.42 3.99 -14.52
C CYS A 126 21.39 2.48 -14.28
N HIS A 127 21.24 2.09 -13.02
CA HIS A 127 21.21 0.70 -12.57
C HIS A 127 19.81 0.10 -12.76
N LEU A 128 19.73 -1.03 -13.46
CA LEU A 128 18.49 -1.75 -13.72
C LEU A 128 18.46 -3.07 -12.95
N TYR A 129 17.41 -3.30 -12.18
CA TYR A 129 17.17 -4.53 -11.41
C TYR A 129 15.93 -5.29 -11.93
N PRO A 130 15.89 -6.63 -11.85
CA PRO A 130 14.80 -7.43 -12.42
C PRO A 130 13.52 -7.39 -11.56
N SER A 131 13.63 -7.08 -10.27
CA SER A 131 12.51 -7.04 -9.33
C SER A 131 12.73 -6.05 -8.19
N LEU A 132 11.65 -5.72 -7.47
CA LEU A 132 11.71 -4.93 -6.24
C LEU A 132 12.54 -5.65 -5.17
N GLU A 133 12.37 -6.96 -5.05
CA GLU A 133 13.13 -7.79 -4.12
C GLU A 133 14.63 -7.69 -4.37
N GLN A 134 15.09 -7.92 -5.60
CA GLN A 134 16.52 -7.84 -5.94
C GLN A 134 17.10 -6.44 -5.70
N LYS A 135 16.36 -5.39 -6.06
CA LYS A 135 16.74 -4.00 -5.77
C LYS A 135 16.80 -3.77 -4.26
N GLY A 136 15.76 -4.18 -3.53
CA GLY A 136 15.63 -4.00 -2.09
C GLY A 136 16.72 -4.75 -1.30
N LEU A 137 17.02 -5.99 -1.65
CA LEU A 137 18.08 -6.77 -1.02
C LEU A 137 19.45 -6.08 -1.17
N ARG A 138 19.70 -5.43 -2.31
CA ARG A 138 20.98 -4.73 -2.55
C ARG A 138 21.05 -3.32 -1.98
N LEU A 139 19.95 -2.56 -2.01
CA LEU A 139 19.92 -1.12 -1.71
C LEU A 139 19.14 -0.75 -0.44
N ASN A 140 18.43 -1.71 0.16
CA ASN A 140 17.44 -1.45 1.21
C ASN A 140 16.35 -0.44 0.79
N ASN A 141 16.00 -0.45 -0.49
CA ASN A 141 14.99 0.41 -1.09
C ASN A 141 14.22 -0.37 -2.15
N THR A 142 12.90 -0.44 -2.01
CA THR A 142 12.01 -1.17 -2.92
C THR A 142 11.33 -0.30 -3.95
N GLN A 143 11.46 1.04 -3.90
CA GLN A 143 10.80 1.92 -4.87
C GLN A 143 11.16 1.51 -6.31
N PRO A 144 10.20 1.47 -7.26
CA PRO A 144 10.48 1.03 -8.63
C PRO A 144 11.47 1.95 -9.35
N SER A 145 11.59 3.20 -8.89
CA SER A 145 12.54 4.18 -9.38
C SER A 145 13.07 5.02 -8.22
N GLN A 146 14.38 5.24 -8.18
CA GLN A 146 15.07 6.03 -7.18
C GLN A 146 16.21 6.81 -7.83
N VAL A 147 16.41 8.06 -7.39
CA VAL A 147 17.57 8.89 -7.74
C VAL A 147 18.40 9.12 -6.49
N ASP A 148 19.71 8.89 -6.59
CA ASP A 148 20.69 9.30 -5.58
C ASP A 148 21.53 10.47 -6.13
N PHE A 149 21.22 11.67 -5.65
CA PHE A 149 21.96 12.87 -6.03
C PHE A 149 23.39 12.93 -5.49
N SER A 150 23.71 12.16 -4.44
CA SER A 150 25.06 12.12 -3.86
C SER A 150 26.00 11.24 -4.69
N GLN A 151 25.48 10.14 -5.23
CA GLN A 151 26.21 9.25 -6.13
C GLN A 151 26.09 9.65 -7.60
N GLY A 152 25.12 10.49 -7.93
CA GLY A 152 24.85 10.90 -9.30
C GLY A 152 24.29 9.75 -10.16
N ALA A 153 23.53 8.84 -9.55
CA ALA A 153 23.05 7.60 -10.17
C ALA A 153 21.55 7.38 -9.97
N ALA A 154 20.93 6.70 -10.94
CA ALA A 154 19.54 6.28 -10.88
C ALA A 154 19.43 4.75 -10.72
N TYR A 155 18.42 4.28 -9.99
CA TYR A 155 18.19 2.86 -9.73
C TYR A 155 16.74 2.51 -10.05
N LEU A 156 16.53 1.72 -11.11
CA LEU A 156 15.22 1.40 -11.67
C LEU A 156 14.94 -0.11 -11.63
N VAL A 157 13.66 -0.48 -11.58
CA VAL A 157 13.20 -1.85 -11.79
C VAL A 157 12.75 -2.03 -13.24
N ALA A 158 13.33 -3.01 -13.92
CA ALA A 158 13.10 -3.31 -15.33
C ALA A 158 12.31 -4.62 -15.49
N ASN A 159 10.99 -4.55 -15.34
CA ASN A 159 10.08 -5.68 -15.55
C ASN A 159 8.72 -5.23 -16.11
N GLU A 160 7.84 -6.17 -16.39
CA GLU A 160 6.50 -5.91 -16.93
C GLU A 160 5.53 -5.22 -15.98
N ILE A 161 5.70 -5.41 -14.66
CA ILE A 161 4.81 -4.89 -13.61
C ILE A 161 4.77 -3.35 -13.67
N PHE A 162 5.95 -2.74 -13.83
CA PHE A 162 6.17 -1.31 -13.74
C PHE A 162 6.29 -0.60 -15.10
N GLN A 163 6.03 -1.31 -16.21
CA GLN A 163 6.07 -0.71 -17.54
C GLN A 163 5.11 0.49 -17.65
N GLY A 164 5.66 1.65 -18.02
CA GLY A 164 4.89 2.89 -18.17
C GLY A 164 4.41 3.51 -16.86
N GLN A 165 4.86 3.03 -15.70
CA GLN A 165 4.45 3.57 -14.40
C GLN A 165 5.44 4.58 -13.81
N HIS A 166 6.76 4.31 -13.88
CA HIS A 166 7.75 5.03 -13.06
C HIS A 166 8.93 5.67 -13.81
N ALA A 167 8.97 5.63 -15.14
CA ALA A 167 10.02 6.32 -15.91
C ALA A 167 9.88 7.85 -15.77
N GLY A 168 11.00 8.57 -15.70
CA GLY A 168 11.06 10.04 -15.68
C GLY A 168 11.77 10.65 -14.49
N SER A 169 11.82 9.98 -13.34
CA SER A 169 12.51 10.55 -12.17
C SER A 169 14.02 10.62 -12.38
N GLU A 170 14.60 9.74 -13.20
CA GLU A 170 16.00 9.80 -13.63
C GLU A 170 16.37 11.12 -14.32
N ASN A 171 15.39 11.81 -14.93
CA ASN A 171 15.59 13.14 -15.48
C ASN A 171 16.02 14.16 -14.43
N ALA A 172 15.74 13.92 -13.14
CA ALA A 172 16.10 14.85 -12.07
C ALA A 172 17.63 15.05 -11.99
N LEU A 173 18.43 14.00 -12.19
CA LEU A 173 19.89 14.10 -12.23
C LEU A 173 20.37 14.95 -13.41
N LEU A 174 19.81 14.65 -14.59
CA LEU A 174 20.11 15.39 -15.81
C LEU A 174 19.74 16.86 -15.67
N LEU A 175 18.52 17.16 -15.24
CA LEU A 175 18.02 18.52 -15.07
C LEU A 175 18.80 19.29 -14.01
N ARG A 176 19.18 18.66 -12.89
CA ARG A 176 20.03 19.31 -11.88
C ARG A 176 21.42 19.62 -12.42
N SER A 177 21.98 18.78 -13.29
CA SER A 177 23.28 19.05 -13.94
C SER A 177 23.22 20.23 -14.92
N LEU A 178 22.08 20.45 -15.58
CA LEU A 178 21.90 21.50 -16.59
C LEU A 178 21.42 22.83 -15.97
N LEU A 179 20.50 22.76 -15.02
CA LEU A 179 19.78 23.94 -14.50
C LEU A 179 20.12 24.27 -13.03
N GLY A 180 20.85 23.40 -12.33
CA GLY A 180 21.03 23.46 -10.89
C GLY A 180 19.79 23.00 -10.12
N GLN A 181 19.88 23.02 -8.79
CA GLN A 181 18.78 22.66 -7.91
C GLN A 181 17.81 23.85 -7.74
N PRO A 182 16.49 23.68 -7.94
CA PRO A 182 15.52 24.73 -7.66
C PRO A 182 15.27 24.86 -6.15
N LYS A 183 14.85 26.06 -5.73
CA LYS A 183 14.43 26.31 -4.33
C LYS A 183 13.13 25.61 -3.94
N LEU A 184 12.26 25.34 -4.90
CA LEU A 184 10.94 24.72 -4.70
C LEU A 184 10.98 23.29 -5.22
N GLN A 185 10.69 22.31 -4.35
CA GLN A 185 10.73 20.89 -4.69
C GLN A 185 9.68 20.51 -5.75
N ALA A 186 8.54 21.19 -5.76
CA ALA A 186 7.52 21.04 -6.79
C ALA A 186 8.05 21.32 -8.21
N LEU A 187 9.00 22.24 -8.39
CA LEU A 187 9.61 22.46 -9.71
C LEU A 187 10.52 21.30 -10.12
N GLU A 188 11.29 20.75 -9.19
CA GLU A 188 12.17 19.60 -9.46
C GLU A 188 11.35 18.36 -9.81
N TRP A 189 10.32 18.05 -9.01
CA TRP A 189 9.42 16.92 -9.27
C TRP A 189 8.64 17.11 -10.57
N GLY A 190 8.08 18.30 -10.76
CA GLY A 190 7.25 18.60 -11.92
C GLY A 190 8.04 18.59 -13.23
N LEU A 191 9.22 19.22 -13.28
CA LEU A 191 10.02 19.26 -14.51
C LEU A 191 10.63 17.89 -14.85
N SER A 192 10.98 17.08 -13.83
CA SER A 192 11.47 15.71 -14.05
C SER A 192 10.41 14.84 -14.76
N LEU A 193 9.15 14.99 -14.37
CA LEU A 193 8.02 14.24 -14.96
C LEU A 193 7.40 14.89 -16.19
N TYR A 194 7.63 16.19 -16.44
CA TYR A 194 7.08 16.93 -17.58
C TYR A 194 7.36 16.25 -18.92
N PHE A 195 8.51 15.58 -19.05
CA PHE A 195 8.90 14.87 -20.26
C PHE A 195 8.34 13.43 -20.35
N THR A 196 7.73 12.89 -19.30
CA THR A 196 7.15 11.55 -19.26
C THR A 196 5.65 11.60 -19.61
N THR A 197 5.34 11.53 -20.90
CA THR A 197 3.97 11.67 -21.41
C THR A 197 3.06 10.47 -21.09
N ASN A 198 3.62 9.33 -20.73
CA ASN A 198 2.87 8.11 -20.38
C ASN A 198 2.92 7.76 -18.89
N TRP A 199 3.34 8.68 -18.01
CA TRP A 199 3.44 8.44 -16.56
C TRP A 199 2.17 7.82 -15.99
N GLN A 200 2.30 6.73 -15.22
CA GLN A 200 1.18 5.95 -14.73
C GLN A 200 0.17 5.58 -15.84
N LYS A 201 0.70 5.07 -16.98
CA LYS A 201 0.01 4.60 -18.19
C LYS A 201 -0.78 5.64 -18.99
N LYS A 202 -1.18 6.76 -18.39
CA LYS A 202 -2.07 7.78 -18.99
C LYS A 202 -1.44 9.17 -19.12
N GLY A 203 -0.32 9.42 -18.44
CA GLY A 203 0.36 10.71 -18.40
C GLY A 203 -0.08 11.57 -17.21
N TYR A 204 0.82 12.45 -16.73
CA TYR A 204 0.53 13.34 -15.60
C TYR A 204 -0.64 14.28 -15.88
N ALA A 205 -0.80 14.75 -17.12
CA ALA A 205 -1.87 15.67 -17.49
C ALA A 205 -3.26 15.05 -17.32
N TYR A 206 -3.42 13.77 -17.69
CA TYR A 206 -4.66 13.02 -17.49
C TYR A 206 -5.01 12.93 -16.00
N TRP A 207 -4.05 12.52 -15.17
CA TRP A 207 -4.27 12.33 -13.73
C TRP A 207 -4.49 13.65 -12.99
N ALA A 208 -3.73 14.69 -13.32
CA ALA A 208 -3.93 16.04 -12.77
C ALA A 208 -5.32 16.59 -13.14
N ASN A 209 -5.75 16.41 -14.39
CA ASN A 209 -7.08 16.84 -14.82
C ASN A 209 -8.19 16.06 -14.10
N ARG A 210 -8.03 14.75 -13.93
CA ARG A 210 -8.96 13.93 -13.16
C ARG A 210 -9.08 14.39 -11.71
N LEU A 211 -7.95 14.66 -11.05
CA LEU A 211 -7.95 15.19 -9.68
C LEU A 211 -8.63 16.56 -9.63
N TYR A 212 -8.37 17.44 -10.58
CA TYR A 212 -9.01 18.75 -10.64
C TYR A 212 -10.53 18.66 -10.85
N GLN A 213 -10.98 17.92 -11.86
CA GLN A 213 -12.39 17.77 -12.19
C GLN A 213 -13.21 17.14 -11.07
N SER A 214 -12.58 16.29 -10.25
CA SER A 214 -13.21 15.65 -9.11
C SER A 214 -13.10 16.45 -7.80
N GLY A 215 -12.54 17.66 -7.83
CA GLY A 215 -12.32 18.47 -6.62
C GLY A 215 -11.25 17.92 -5.68
N ASN A 216 -10.38 17.04 -6.17
CA ASN A 216 -9.31 16.35 -5.46
C ASN A 216 -7.92 16.98 -5.67
N ALA A 217 -7.82 18.07 -6.45
CA ALA A 217 -6.56 18.81 -6.61
C ALA A 217 -6.17 19.55 -5.32
N VAL A 218 -4.87 19.77 -5.15
CA VAL A 218 -4.30 20.45 -3.99
C VAL A 218 -3.97 21.91 -4.33
N PRO A 219 -4.19 22.87 -3.42
CA PRO A 219 -3.88 24.28 -3.68
C PRO A 219 -2.40 24.51 -4.03
N VAL A 220 -2.12 25.47 -4.90
CA VAL A 220 -0.76 25.88 -5.26
C VAL A 220 0.05 26.29 -4.03
N SER A 221 -0.58 26.91 -3.04
CA SER A 221 0.10 27.28 -1.79
C SER A 221 0.61 26.08 -0.99
N GLU A 222 -0.04 24.92 -1.09
CA GLU A 222 0.39 23.69 -0.41
C GLU A 222 1.44 22.96 -1.25
N MET A 223 1.26 22.93 -2.57
CA MET A 223 2.21 22.32 -3.51
C MET A 223 3.57 23.04 -3.54
N LEU A 224 3.61 24.37 -3.35
CA LEU A 224 4.86 25.14 -3.30
C LEU A 224 5.49 25.22 -1.90
N ASP A 225 4.89 24.56 -0.91
CA ASP A 225 5.44 24.42 0.44
C ASP A 225 6.15 23.06 0.55
N ASN A 226 7.48 23.07 0.66
CA ASN A 226 8.27 21.83 0.67
C ASN A 226 7.91 20.92 1.85
N ASP A 227 7.54 21.48 3.00
CA ASP A 227 7.20 20.68 4.20
C ASP A 227 5.82 20.02 4.03
N LYS A 228 4.87 20.70 3.39
CA LYS A 228 3.55 20.11 3.14
C LYS A 228 3.53 19.17 1.95
N LEU A 229 4.33 19.46 0.92
CA LEU A 229 4.48 18.59 -0.26
C LEU A 229 4.94 17.19 0.15
N THR A 230 5.83 17.08 1.13
CA THR A 230 6.33 15.78 1.63
C THR A 230 5.36 15.05 2.56
N GLN A 231 4.36 15.74 3.11
CA GLN A 231 3.29 15.15 3.92
C GLN A 231 2.11 14.64 3.08
N GLU A 232 2.05 15.04 1.81
CA GLU A 232 0.98 14.67 0.90
C GLU A 232 1.33 13.46 0.03
N SER A 233 0.32 12.84 -0.57
CA SER A 233 0.49 11.69 -1.45
C SER A 233 1.48 11.96 -2.58
N PRO A 234 2.55 11.14 -2.74
CA PRO A 234 3.50 11.29 -3.83
C PRO A 234 2.85 11.10 -5.21
N LEU A 235 1.80 10.27 -5.31
CA LEU A 235 1.03 10.08 -6.55
C LEU A 235 0.24 11.34 -6.94
N VAL A 236 -0.36 12.01 -5.95
CA VAL A 236 -1.11 13.26 -6.16
C VAL A 236 -0.15 14.39 -6.49
N MET A 237 0.88 14.59 -5.68
CA MET A 237 1.82 15.69 -5.85
C MET A 237 2.63 15.60 -7.13
N SER A 238 3.07 14.40 -7.52
CA SER A 238 3.85 14.21 -8.75
C SER A 238 3.11 14.69 -10.00
N CYS A 239 1.84 14.31 -10.18
CA CYS A 239 1.08 14.71 -11.36
C CYS A 239 0.63 16.18 -11.32
N LEU A 240 0.25 16.70 -10.15
CA LEU A 240 -0.10 18.11 -9.99
C LEU A 240 1.11 19.02 -10.20
N ALA A 241 2.28 18.67 -9.65
CA ALA A 241 3.52 19.42 -9.85
C ALA A 241 3.94 19.45 -11.32
N ALA A 242 3.86 18.31 -12.02
CA ALA A 242 4.15 18.25 -13.45
C ALA A 242 3.17 19.09 -14.28
N SER A 243 1.87 19.03 -13.96
CA SER A 243 0.86 19.87 -14.61
C SER A 243 1.02 21.36 -14.31
N PHE A 244 1.48 21.70 -13.10
CA PHE A 244 1.76 23.08 -12.74
C PHE A 244 2.99 23.62 -13.47
N VAL A 245 4.06 22.82 -13.58
CA VAL A 245 5.24 23.15 -14.40
C VAL A 245 4.85 23.34 -15.85
N ASP A 246 4.05 22.44 -16.43
CA ASP A 246 3.50 22.59 -17.79
C ASP A 246 2.75 23.93 -17.94
N PHE A 247 1.87 24.26 -16.99
CA PHE A 247 1.20 25.57 -16.95
C PHE A 247 2.18 26.75 -16.89
N LEU A 248 3.21 26.70 -16.02
CA LEU A 248 4.19 27.78 -15.89
C LEU A 248 4.99 27.98 -17.19
N ILE A 249 5.37 26.89 -17.86
CA ILE A 249 6.05 26.93 -19.16
C ILE A 249 5.15 27.58 -20.22
N ASN A 250 3.86 27.23 -20.25
CA ASN A 250 2.89 27.85 -21.17
C ASN A 250 2.62 29.33 -20.84
N TYR A 251 2.60 29.68 -19.56
CA TYR A 251 2.24 31.03 -19.10
C TYR A 251 3.41 32.02 -19.20
N TRP A 252 4.62 31.61 -18.81
CA TRP A 252 5.81 32.45 -18.85
C TRP A 252 6.58 32.34 -20.16
N GLY A 253 6.42 31.24 -20.88
CA GLY A 253 7.31 30.86 -21.96
C GLY A 253 8.57 30.14 -21.46
N GLN A 254 9.16 29.31 -22.33
CA GLN A 254 10.32 28.47 -22.03
C GLN A 254 11.51 29.26 -21.46
N GLU A 255 11.88 30.38 -22.08
CA GLU A 255 13.05 31.17 -21.69
C GLU A 255 12.92 31.73 -20.27
N THR A 256 11.81 32.41 -19.98
CA THR A 256 11.53 32.96 -18.65
C THR A 256 11.38 31.86 -17.60
N PHE A 257 10.82 30.69 -17.95
CA PHE A 257 10.76 29.56 -17.04
C PHE A 257 12.18 29.08 -16.65
N LEU A 258 13.07 28.91 -17.63
CA LEU A 258 14.45 28.49 -17.38
C LEU A 258 15.24 29.50 -16.53
N GLU A 259 15.09 30.81 -16.80
CA GLU A 259 15.71 31.87 -15.99
C GLU A 259 15.25 31.83 -14.52
N ARG A 260 13.97 31.50 -14.31
CA ARG A 260 13.34 31.46 -12.98
C ARG A 260 13.60 30.16 -12.23
N TYR A 261 13.82 29.05 -12.92
CA TYR A 261 13.81 27.69 -12.35
C TYR A 261 14.60 27.55 -11.05
N ALA A 262 15.86 27.96 -11.04
CA ALA A 262 16.74 27.77 -9.88
C ALA A 262 16.41 28.72 -8.70
N SER A 263 15.89 29.91 -8.98
CA SER A 263 15.88 31.03 -8.02
C SER A 263 14.50 31.50 -7.56
N TRP A 264 13.44 31.12 -8.28
CA TRP A 264 12.08 31.62 -8.06
C TRP A 264 11.48 31.16 -6.72
N GLN A 265 10.93 32.12 -5.98
CA GLN A 265 10.17 31.96 -4.75
C GLN A 265 9.03 32.98 -4.78
N PRO A 266 7.78 32.56 -5.03
CA PRO A 266 6.67 33.48 -5.15
C PRO A 266 6.18 33.96 -3.78
N GLU A 267 5.73 35.21 -3.73
CA GLU A 267 5.00 35.74 -2.59
C GLU A 267 3.52 35.28 -2.60
N ALA A 268 2.84 35.35 -1.46
CA ALA A 268 1.44 34.93 -1.33
C ALA A 268 0.48 35.59 -2.34
N LYS A 269 0.76 36.82 -2.78
CA LYS A 269 -0.03 37.50 -3.81
C LYS A 269 0.14 36.85 -5.19
N GLU A 270 1.37 36.49 -5.56
CA GLU A 270 1.66 35.79 -6.81
C GLU A 270 1.05 34.38 -6.79
N ILE A 271 1.16 33.65 -5.68
CA ILE A 271 0.55 32.33 -5.52
C ILE A 271 -0.96 32.38 -5.80
N ARG A 272 -1.70 33.33 -5.21
CA ARG A 272 -3.15 33.49 -5.47
C ARG A 272 -3.47 33.79 -6.94
N GLN A 273 -2.62 34.55 -7.62
CA GLN A 273 -2.81 34.85 -9.04
C GLN A 273 -2.52 33.61 -9.91
N LEU A 274 -1.49 32.85 -9.58
CA LEU A 274 -1.14 31.61 -10.27
C LEU A 274 -2.19 30.53 -10.07
N GLU A 275 -2.73 30.38 -8.86
CA GLU A 275 -3.85 29.47 -8.56
C GLU A 275 -5.03 29.69 -9.50
N ALA A 276 -5.51 30.93 -9.59
CA ALA A 276 -6.65 31.28 -10.43
C ALA A 276 -6.38 31.04 -11.93
N ARG A 277 -5.13 31.21 -12.38
CA ARG A 277 -4.73 30.98 -13.78
C ARG A 277 -4.55 29.49 -14.07
N TRP A 278 -3.95 28.74 -13.16
CA TRP A 278 -3.76 27.31 -13.28
C TRP A 278 -5.09 26.56 -13.28
N HIS A 279 -6.06 26.97 -12.44
CA HIS A 279 -7.42 26.45 -12.50
C HIS A 279 -8.08 26.66 -13.88
N ARG A 280 -7.90 27.85 -14.49
CA ARG A 280 -8.38 28.09 -15.86
C ARG A 280 -7.65 27.26 -16.91
N TYR A 281 -6.39 26.92 -16.67
CA TYR A 281 -5.62 26.03 -17.54
C TYR A 281 -6.15 24.60 -17.44
N LEU A 282 -6.36 24.09 -16.22
CA LEU A 282 -6.92 22.75 -15.97
C LEU A 282 -8.38 22.60 -16.45
N SER A 283 -9.16 23.68 -16.48
CA SER A 283 -10.55 23.64 -16.95
C SER A 283 -10.70 23.61 -18.48
N GLN A 284 -9.61 23.76 -19.26
CA GLN A 284 -9.70 23.74 -20.72
C GLN A 284 -9.96 22.32 -21.26
N PRO A 285 -10.76 22.17 -22.33
CA PRO A 285 -10.99 20.86 -22.93
C PRO A 285 -9.69 20.30 -23.50
N GLN A 286 -9.25 19.13 -23.02
CA GLN A 286 -8.11 18.41 -23.60
C GLN A 286 -8.52 17.65 -24.86
N THR A 287 -7.56 17.40 -25.75
CA THR A 287 -7.72 16.61 -26.99
C THR A 287 -8.15 15.16 -26.73
N GLN A 288 -7.91 14.65 -25.51
CA GLN A 288 -8.58 13.48 -24.95
C GLN A 288 -9.11 13.85 -23.56
N PRO A 289 -10.40 14.16 -23.39
CA PRO A 289 -10.94 14.40 -22.06
C PRO A 289 -10.72 13.14 -21.21
N PRO A 290 -10.26 13.25 -19.95
CA PRO A 290 -10.40 12.13 -19.04
C PRO A 290 -11.87 11.75 -19.06
N ARG A 291 -12.16 10.45 -19.10
CA ARG A 291 -13.54 9.97 -19.12
C ARG A 291 -14.24 10.67 -17.97
N THR A 292 -15.14 11.59 -18.32
CA THR A 292 -15.98 12.26 -17.34
C THR A 292 -16.71 11.13 -16.66
N LEU A 293 -16.41 10.91 -15.37
CA LEU A 293 -17.26 10.07 -14.55
C LEU A 293 -18.58 10.82 -14.51
N SER A 294 -19.48 10.47 -15.41
CA SER A 294 -20.87 10.79 -15.18
C SER A 294 -21.20 10.06 -13.88
N LEU A 295 -21.31 10.82 -12.78
CA LEU A 295 -21.88 10.34 -11.53
C LEU A 295 -23.26 9.68 -11.77
N GLN A 296 -23.85 9.94 -12.94
CA GLN A 296 -24.96 9.22 -13.53
C GLN A 296 -24.47 8.21 -14.59
N GLY A 297 -24.46 6.91 -14.27
CA GLY A 297 -24.85 5.90 -15.28
C GLY A 297 -23.87 4.82 -15.73
N LYS A 298 -22.69 4.63 -15.11
CA LYS A 298 -22.00 3.34 -15.21
C LYS A 298 -21.97 2.68 -13.85
N GLN A 299 -22.91 1.78 -13.60
CA GLN A 299 -22.75 0.83 -12.51
C GLN A 299 -21.47 0.03 -12.78
N PRO A 300 -20.58 -0.15 -11.77
CA PRO A 300 -19.44 -1.03 -11.90
C PRO A 300 -19.92 -2.40 -12.38
N GLN A 301 -19.12 -3.11 -13.17
CA GLN A 301 -19.46 -4.50 -13.49
C GLN A 301 -19.56 -5.28 -12.17
N PRO A 302 -20.63 -6.08 -11.99
CA PRO A 302 -20.78 -6.86 -10.78
C PRO A 302 -19.60 -7.83 -10.67
N LEU A 303 -19.03 -7.92 -9.47
CA LEU A 303 -17.95 -8.85 -9.18
C LEU A 303 -18.52 -10.27 -9.18
N PRO A 304 -17.70 -11.29 -9.52
CA PRO A 304 -18.08 -12.66 -9.27
C PRO A 304 -18.27 -12.90 -7.76
N TYR A 305 -18.84 -14.03 -7.39
CA TYR A 305 -18.83 -14.47 -6.00
C TYR A 305 -17.37 -14.60 -5.53
N LEU A 306 -16.94 -13.77 -4.59
CA LEU A 306 -15.55 -13.72 -4.13
C LEU A 306 -15.27 -14.91 -3.20
N LYS A 307 -14.25 -15.69 -3.54
CA LYS A 307 -13.73 -16.82 -2.78
C LYS A 307 -12.27 -16.53 -2.52
N GLY A 308 -11.95 -16.03 -1.34
CA GLY A 308 -10.65 -15.43 -1.14
C GLY A 308 -10.22 -15.32 0.30
N PHE A 309 -9.11 -14.62 0.44
CA PHE A 309 -8.43 -14.37 1.71
C PHE A 309 -8.02 -12.90 1.80
N ASN A 310 -7.94 -12.40 3.02
CA ASN A 310 -7.09 -11.26 3.35
C ASN A 310 -5.64 -11.75 3.27
N PHE A 311 -4.93 -11.30 2.24
CA PHE A 311 -3.55 -11.63 1.97
C PHE A 311 -2.66 -10.72 2.81
N ALA A 312 -2.09 -11.27 3.88
CA ALA A 312 -1.44 -10.50 4.93
C ALA A 312 0.09 -10.53 4.80
N HIS A 313 0.72 -9.37 5.01
CA HIS A 313 2.17 -9.18 4.99
C HIS A 313 2.84 -9.77 6.23
N GLU A 314 2.91 -11.10 6.30
CA GLU A 314 3.44 -11.83 7.47
C GLU A 314 4.93 -12.20 7.36
N GLY A 315 5.71 -11.55 6.48
CA GLY A 315 7.16 -11.75 6.38
C GLY A 315 8.02 -10.62 6.97
N TYR A 316 7.56 -9.37 6.92
CA TYR A 316 8.23 -8.13 7.38
C TYR A 316 9.72 -7.94 6.97
N ALA A 317 10.24 -8.77 6.06
CA ALA A 317 11.50 -8.58 5.36
C ALA A 317 11.27 -8.46 3.84
N ILE A 318 12.33 -8.10 3.12
CA ILE A 318 12.25 -7.81 1.68
C ILE A 318 11.90 -9.07 0.87
N TYR A 319 12.38 -10.24 1.31
CA TYR A 319 12.28 -11.49 0.57
C TYR A 319 11.04 -12.34 0.90
N ASN A 320 10.27 -11.97 1.93
CA ASN A 320 9.14 -12.76 2.45
C ASN A 320 7.85 -11.94 2.67
N GLY A 321 7.87 -10.63 2.43
CA GLY A 321 6.70 -9.74 2.44
C GLY A 321 6.14 -9.44 1.04
N TYR A 322 5.23 -8.48 0.93
CA TYR A 322 4.73 -7.95 -0.35
C TYR A 322 5.85 -7.56 -1.30
N GLY A 323 5.66 -7.83 -2.59
CA GLY A 323 6.69 -7.55 -3.60
C GLY A 323 7.76 -8.63 -3.76
N SER A 324 7.69 -9.72 -2.97
CA SER A 324 8.66 -10.82 -2.99
C SER A 324 8.25 -11.99 -3.86
N ALA A 325 9.24 -12.84 -4.18
CA ALA A 325 9.01 -14.13 -4.83
C ALA A 325 8.17 -15.09 -3.97
N LEU A 326 8.32 -15.03 -2.64
CA LEU A 326 7.51 -15.83 -1.70
C LEU A 326 6.05 -15.38 -1.69
N ALA A 327 5.78 -14.07 -1.69
CA ALA A 327 4.42 -13.54 -1.82
C ALA A 327 3.77 -14.00 -3.14
N ALA A 328 4.51 -13.97 -4.25
CA ALA A 328 4.04 -14.52 -5.52
C ALA A 328 3.79 -16.04 -5.46
N GLY A 329 4.60 -16.78 -4.71
CA GLY A 329 4.40 -18.20 -4.42
C GLY A 329 3.12 -18.48 -3.63
N SER A 330 2.88 -17.68 -2.60
CA SER A 330 1.66 -17.77 -1.79
C SER A 330 0.39 -17.45 -2.59
N LEU A 331 0.43 -16.46 -3.49
CA LEU A 331 -0.67 -16.19 -4.43
C LEU A 331 -0.95 -17.37 -5.37
N ARG A 332 0.08 -18.08 -5.84
CA ARG A 332 -0.08 -19.31 -6.63
C ARG A 332 -0.69 -20.44 -5.81
N GLN A 333 -0.33 -20.55 -4.53
CA GLN A 333 -0.94 -21.51 -3.62
C GLN A 333 -2.44 -21.21 -3.45
N LEU A 334 -2.81 -19.95 -3.21
CA LEU A 334 -4.20 -19.52 -3.14
C LEU A 334 -4.98 -19.84 -4.42
N GLN A 335 -4.40 -19.59 -5.60
CA GLN A 335 -5.00 -20.02 -6.87
C GLN A 335 -5.26 -21.53 -6.90
N GLY A 336 -4.29 -22.33 -6.44
CA GLY A 336 -4.40 -23.79 -6.35
C GLY A 336 -5.45 -24.30 -5.35
N LEU A 337 -5.87 -23.47 -4.39
CA LEU A 337 -7.00 -23.73 -3.49
C LEU A 337 -8.36 -23.39 -4.12
N GLY A 338 -8.37 -22.81 -5.32
CA GLY A 338 -9.58 -22.34 -5.99
C GLY A 338 -9.99 -20.91 -5.60
N ALA A 339 -9.08 -20.14 -4.99
CA ALA A 339 -9.34 -18.74 -4.69
C ALA A 339 -9.44 -17.94 -6.00
N ASN A 340 -10.45 -17.07 -6.09
CA ASN A 340 -10.64 -16.15 -7.20
C ASN A 340 -10.53 -14.68 -6.77
N ALA A 341 -10.24 -14.41 -5.49
CA ALA A 341 -10.09 -13.07 -4.94
C ALA A 341 -9.05 -13.02 -3.83
N VAL A 342 -8.38 -11.89 -3.68
CA VAL A 342 -7.52 -11.56 -2.52
C VAL A 342 -7.75 -10.12 -2.08
N ALA A 343 -7.83 -9.90 -0.76
CA ALA A 343 -7.72 -8.58 -0.16
C ALA A 343 -6.28 -8.28 0.20
N ILE A 344 -5.67 -7.31 -0.46
CA ILE A 344 -4.33 -6.82 -0.16
C ILE A 344 -4.49 -5.73 0.91
N VAL A 345 -3.80 -5.89 2.04
CA VAL A 345 -4.06 -5.16 3.29
C VAL A 345 -2.84 -4.32 3.70
N PRO A 346 -2.56 -3.20 3.00
CA PRO A 346 -1.49 -2.32 3.43
C PRO A 346 -1.88 -1.59 4.72
N TYR A 347 -1.03 -1.70 5.75
CA TYR A 347 -1.22 -1.00 7.00
C TYR A 347 -0.57 0.38 6.98
N SER A 348 -1.27 1.36 7.56
CA SER A 348 -0.70 2.60 8.08
C SER A 348 -0.83 2.62 9.60
N TYR A 349 -0.37 3.69 10.24
CA TYR A 349 -0.29 3.78 11.69
C TYR A 349 -0.87 5.07 12.25
N MET A 350 -1.61 4.95 13.34
CA MET A 350 -2.07 6.05 14.18
C MET A 350 -1.71 5.77 15.64
N ARG A 351 -1.09 6.73 16.33
CA ARG A 351 -0.56 6.48 17.69
C ARG A 351 -1.63 6.49 18.77
N ASP A 352 -2.61 7.38 18.64
CA ASP A 352 -3.61 7.68 19.66
C ASP A 352 -4.98 7.84 18.98
N ALA A 353 -5.98 7.12 19.48
CA ALA A 353 -7.34 7.12 18.95
C ALA A 353 -8.07 8.46 19.13
N GLN A 354 -7.59 9.36 20.01
CA GLN A 354 -8.24 10.64 20.32
C GLN A 354 -7.48 11.86 19.79
N ALA A 355 -6.34 11.66 19.12
CA ALA A 355 -5.50 12.73 18.58
C ALA A 355 -5.43 12.66 17.05
N PRO A 356 -5.90 13.68 16.32
CA PRO A 356 -5.82 13.67 14.85
C PRO A 356 -4.37 13.89 14.41
N THR A 357 -3.71 12.84 13.94
CA THR A 357 -2.35 12.91 13.38
C THR A 357 -2.34 12.50 11.91
N PRO A 358 -1.46 13.07 11.07
CA PRO A 358 -1.27 12.62 9.70
C PRO A 358 -0.97 11.12 9.63
N LEU A 359 -1.56 10.43 8.66
CA LEU A 359 -1.35 9.01 8.45
C LEU A 359 -0.20 8.79 7.46
N PRO A 360 0.85 8.07 7.84
CA PRO A 360 2.02 7.89 6.99
C PRO A 360 1.75 6.93 5.82
N PHE A 361 2.35 7.22 4.67
CA PHE A 361 2.49 6.27 3.56
C PHE A 361 3.72 5.39 3.80
N MET A 362 3.55 4.08 3.77
CA MET A 362 4.64 3.14 4.03
C MET A 362 5.64 3.15 2.87
N SER A 363 6.91 3.38 3.18
CA SER A 363 8.00 3.46 2.18
C SER A 363 9.26 2.71 2.59
N ARG A 364 9.25 2.06 3.77
CA ARG A 364 10.38 1.27 4.26
C ARG A 364 10.44 -0.05 3.50
N ALA A 365 11.61 -0.41 2.98
CA ALA A 365 11.81 -1.72 2.37
C ALA A 365 11.43 -2.85 3.35
N GLY A 366 10.66 -3.82 2.87
CA GLY A 366 10.12 -4.92 3.69
C GLY A 366 8.86 -4.57 4.50
N SER A 367 8.29 -3.37 4.33
CA SER A 367 6.93 -3.04 4.79
C SER A 367 5.90 -3.11 3.65
N GLU A 368 4.63 -2.86 3.95
CA GLU A 368 3.50 -2.84 3.03
C GLU A 368 3.49 -1.60 2.10
N THR A 369 4.57 -1.39 1.36
CA THR A 369 4.74 -0.23 0.47
C THR A 369 3.84 -0.29 -0.76
N ASP A 370 3.58 0.87 -1.39
CA ASP A 370 2.76 0.97 -2.60
C ASP A 370 3.24 0.04 -3.72
N GLU A 371 4.56 -0.03 -3.92
CA GLU A 371 5.13 -0.91 -4.94
C GLU A 371 4.94 -2.40 -4.64
N GLY A 372 4.97 -2.81 -3.36
CA GLY A 372 4.68 -4.19 -2.95
C GLY A 372 3.21 -4.52 -3.23
N VAL A 373 2.30 -3.59 -2.91
CA VAL A 373 0.88 -3.71 -3.24
C VAL A 373 0.64 -3.81 -4.75
N ILE A 374 1.29 -2.96 -5.56
CA ILE A 374 1.19 -2.99 -7.02
C ILE A 374 1.72 -4.32 -7.58
N HIS A 375 2.85 -4.80 -7.06
CA HIS A 375 3.41 -6.08 -7.45
C HIS A 375 2.42 -7.22 -7.20
N ASP A 376 1.91 -7.34 -5.98
CA ASP A 376 1.04 -8.44 -5.60
C ASP A 376 -0.31 -8.38 -6.31
N ALA A 377 -0.85 -7.18 -6.54
CA ALA A 377 -2.04 -6.97 -7.36
C ALA A 377 -1.80 -7.40 -8.82
N PHE A 378 -0.63 -7.09 -9.39
CA PHE A 378 -0.26 -7.53 -10.73
C PHE A 378 -0.18 -9.06 -10.80
N VAL A 379 0.50 -9.70 -9.86
CA VAL A 379 0.63 -11.17 -9.81
C VAL A 379 -0.74 -11.84 -9.65
N ALA A 380 -1.56 -11.36 -8.72
CA ALA A 380 -2.92 -11.86 -8.53
C ALA A 380 -3.73 -11.80 -9.85
N ARG A 381 -3.67 -10.66 -10.56
CA ARG A 381 -4.37 -10.50 -11.84
C ARG A 381 -3.87 -11.46 -12.91
N GLN A 382 -2.56 -11.72 -13.00
CA GLN A 382 -2.01 -12.73 -13.93
C GLN A 382 -2.52 -14.15 -13.62
N LEU A 383 -2.85 -14.42 -12.36
CA LEU A 383 -3.45 -15.68 -11.91
C LEU A 383 -4.98 -15.71 -12.07
N GLY A 384 -5.59 -14.65 -12.64
CA GLY A 384 -7.04 -14.53 -12.75
C GLY A 384 -7.75 -14.24 -11.42
N ILE A 385 -7.02 -13.83 -10.40
CA ILE A 385 -7.52 -13.51 -9.07
C ILE A 385 -7.92 -12.02 -9.03
N LYS A 386 -9.11 -11.75 -8.52
CA LYS A 386 -9.64 -10.40 -8.25
C LYS A 386 -8.94 -9.74 -7.09
N THR A 387 -8.70 -8.44 -7.21
CA THR A 387 -7.93 -7.66 -6.24
C THR A 387 -8.83 -6.71 -5.46
N VAL A 388 -8.89 -6.89 -4.15
CA VAL A 388 -9.53 -5.98 -3.22
C VAL A 388 -8.44 -5.18 -2.51
N LEU A 389 -8.35 -3.88 -2.75
CA LEU A 389 -7.46 -3.01 -1.98
C LEU A 389 -8.15 -2.65 -0.67
N LYS A 390 -7.56 -3.05 0.46
CA LYS A 390 -8.14 -2.84 1.78
C LYS A 390 -7.12 -2.22 2.74
N PRO A 391 -6.82 -0.92 2.58
CA PRO A 391 -5.90 -0.23 3.49
C PRO A 391 -6.45 -0.21 4.91
N GLN A 392 -5.60 -0.46 5.89
CA GLN A 392 -5.98 -0.51 7.30
C GLN A 392 -5.12 0.42 8.16
N ILE A 393 -5.66 0.83 9.31
CA ILE A 393 -4.91 1.61 10.29
C ILE A 393 -4.64 0.72 11.51
N TRP A 394 -3.36 0.50 11.80
CA TRP A 394 -2.96 -0.05 13.08
C TRP A 394 -2.93 1.07 14.13
N LEU A 395 -3.46 0.81 15.32
CA LEU A 395 -3.48 1.77 16.43
C LEU A 395 -2.56 1.37 17.57
N GLY A 396 -1.83 2.36 18.08
CA GLY A 396 -0.90 2.19 19.19
C GLY A 396 -1.60 2.02 20.54
N GLY A 397 -0.81 1.70 21.57
CA GLY A 397 -1.27 1.78 22.97
C GLY A 397 -2.35 0.79 23.38
N GLY A 398 -2.59 -0.26 22.60
CA GLY A 398 -3.66 -1.24 22.85
C GLY A 398 -5.05 -0.77 22.43
N SER A 399 -5.15 0.36 21.71
CA SER A 399 -6.38 0.81 21.04
C SER A 399 -6.55 0.09 19.70
N TRP A 400 -7.75 0.17 19.14
CA TRP A 400 -8.10 -0.36 17.82
C TRP A 400 -8.93 0.67 17.04
N PRO A 401 -9.13 0.54 15.72
CA PRO A 401 -9.83 1.55 14.89
C PRO A 401 -11.18 2.00 15.45
N GLY A 402 -11.92 1.11 16.10
CA GLY A 402 -13.22 1.44 16.67
C GLY A 402 -13.18 2.37 17.87
N ASP A 403 -12.01 2.58 18.48
CA ASP A 403 -11.84 3.54 19.58
C ASP A 403 -11.68 4.98 19.11
N VAL A 404 -11.50 5.21 17.79
CA VAL A 404 -11.23 6.55 17.25
C VAL A 404 -12.39 7.50 17.54
N GLU A 405 -12.11 8.52 18.35
CA GLU A 405 -13.10 9.45 18.86
C GLU A 405 -12.42 10.78 19.21
N MET A 406 -12.60 11.79 18.37
CA MET A 406 -11.97 13.09 18.56
C MET A 406 -12.68 13.89 19.66
N GLN A 407 -11.88 14.63 20.44
CA GLN A 407 -12.37 15.35 21.63
C GLN A 407 -13.31 16.53 21.32
N ASN A 408 -13.27 17.05 20.09
CA ASN A 408 -14.09 18.18 19.66
C ASN A 408 -14.21 18.23 18.13
N GLU A 409 -15.05 19.14 17.62
CA GLU A 409 -15.32 19.29 16.18
C GLU A 409 -14.07 19.63 15.36
N ALA A 410 -13.19 20.50 15.87
CA ALA A 410 -11.96 20.83 15.16
C ALA A 410 -11.03 19.61 15.04
N GLY A 411 -11.00 18.76 16.07
CA GLY A 411 -10.30 17.48 16.03
C GLY A 411 -10.89 16.52 15.00
N TRP A 412 -12.23 16.43 14.91
CA TRP A 412 -12.91 15.64 13.87
C TRP A 412 -12.59 16.14 12.46
N GLN A 413 -12.62 17.45 12.24
CA GLN A 413 -12.27 18.03 10.93
C GLN A 413 -10.83 17.71 10.53
N GLN A 414 -9.88 17.80 11.47
CA GLN A 414 -8.48 17.43 11.21
C GLN A 414 -8.33 15.93 10.96
N PHE A 415 -9.01 15.07 11.73
CA PHE A 415 -8.99 13.63 11.51
C PHE A 415 -9.49 13.28 10.10
N PHE A 416 -10.65 13.80 9.68
CA PHE A 416 -11.19 13.52 8.36
C PHE A 416 -10.37 14.14 7.24
N ASP A 417 -9.69 15.26 7.44
CA ASP A 417 -8.72 15.79 6.47
C ASP A 417 -7.54 14.82 6.28
N HIS A 418 -6.91 14.37 7.37
CA HIS A 418 -5.81 13.40 7.33
C HIS A 418 -6.24 12.05 6.74
N TYR A 419 -7.39 11.53 7.17
CA TYR A 419 -7.95 10.27 6.70
C TYR A 419 -8.31 10.34 5.21
N TYR A 420 -8.88 11.46 4.75
CA TYR A 420 -9.19 11.65 3.34
C TYR A 420 -7.95 11.78 2.47
N ARG A 421 -6.89 12.50 2.90
CA ARG A 421 -5.62 12.56 2.16
C ARG A 421 -5.03 11.15 1.97
N TRP A 422 -5.06 10.35 3.04
CA TRP A 422 -4.61 8.97 3.04
C TRP A 422 -5.46 8.06 2.14
N MET A 423 -6.78 8.13 2.23
CA MET A 423 -7.66 7.30 1.39
C MET A 423 -7.68 7.75 -0.08
N ARG A 424 -7.51 9.05 -0.36
CA ARG A 424 -7.35 9.61 -1.72
C ARG A 424 -6.13 9.01 -2.42
N HIS A 425 -5.03 8.82 -1.69
CA HIS A 425 -3.85 8.13 -2.21
C HIS A 425 -4.19 6.72 -2.70
N TYR A 426 -4.82 5.90 -1.86
CA TYR A 426 -5.16 4.52 -2.22
C TYR A 426 -6.26 4.43 -3.29
N ALA A 427 -7.21 5.36 -3.32
CA ALA A 427 -8.18 5.44 -4.42
C ALA A 427 -7.50 5.72 -5.77
N LEU A 428 -6.48 6.59 -5.77
CA LEU A 428 -5.68 6.87 -6.97
C LEU A 428 -4.81 5.66 -7.35
N LEU A 429 -4.17 5.00 -6.37
CA LEU A 429 -3.41 3.76 -6.57
C LEU A 429 -4.27 2.66 -7.20
N ALA A 430 -5.48 2.45 -6.67
CA ALA A 430 -6.45 1.47 -7.16
C ALA A 430 -6.90 1.77 -8.60
N GLU A 431 -7.19 3.03 -8.91
CA GLU A 431 -7.59 3.45 -10.26
C GLU A 431 -6.43 3.33 -11.26
N MET A 432 -5.20 3.68 -10.88
CA MET A 432 -4.01 3.56 -11.75
C MET A 432 -3.64 2.10 -12.06
N ASN A 433 -4.01 1.17 -11.17
CA ASN A 433 -3.63 -0.24 -11.24
C ASN A 433 -4.81 -1.17 -11.52
N ASP A 434 -5.97 -0.62 -11.89
CA ASP A 434 -7.16 -1.38 -12.30
C ASP A 434 -7.62 -2.39 -11.22
N MET A 435 -7.51 -2.03 -9.93
CA MET A 435 -7.94 -2.91 -8.83
C MET A 435 -9.46 -3.05 -8.81
N ASP A 436 -9.96 -4.25 -8.49
CA ASP A 436 -11.36 -4.63 -8.72
C ASP A 436 -12.34 -4.11 -7.65
N LEU A 437 -11.87 -3.83 -6.43
CA LEU A 437 -12.68 -3.30 -5.32
C LEU A 437 -11.79 -2.48 -4.37
N LEU A 438 -12.30 -1.35 -3.88
CA LEU A 438 -11.66 -0.55 -2.84
C LEU A 438 -12.48 -0.58 -1.55
N CYS A 439 -11.86 -1.04 -0.46
CA CYS A 439 -12.41 -0.89 0.88
C CYS A 439 -11.93 0.42 1.50
N ILE A 440 -12.86 1.32 1.81
CA ILE A 440 -12.57 2.70 2.22
C ILE A 440 -12.41 2.89 3.73
N GLY A 441 -12.46 1.80 4.51
CA GLY A 441 -12.29 1.83 5.95
C GLY A 441 -12.63 0.49 6.60
N VAL A 442 -12.02 0.25 7.77
CA VAL A 442 -12.12 -1.00 8.49
C VAL A 442 -12.34 -0.70 9.97
N GLU A 443 -13.51 -1.06 10.49
CA GLU A 443 -13.82 -1.13 11.93
C GLU A 443 -13.77 0.17 12.74
N PHE A 444 -14.01 1.34 12.14
CA PHE A 444 -14.09 2.65 12.81
C PHE A 444 -15.39 2.87 13.60
N ALA A 445 -15.82 1.88 14.40
CA ALA A 445 -17.12 1.79 15.05
C ALA A 445 -17.66 3.09 15.66
N LYS A 446 -16.87 3.83 16.45
CA LYS A 446 -17.33 5.13 16.99
C LYS A 446 -17.45 6.20 15.92
N ALA A 447 -16.43 6.36 15.07
CA ALA A 447 -16.44 7.40 14.04
C ALA A 447 -17.55 7.18 13.01
N THR A 448 -17.83 5.93 12.59
CA THR A 448 -18.92 5.64 11.65
C THR A 448 -20.30 5.91 12.22
N LEU A 449 -20.52 5.61 13.50
CA LEU A 449 -21.80 5.84 14.16
C LEU A 449 -22.04 7.30 14.55
N GLN A 450 -20.97 8.09 14.78
CA GLN A 450 -21.08 9.49 15.20
C GLN A 450 -20.98 10.50 14.04
N ARG A 451 -20.28 10.15 12.95
CA ARG A 451 -19.83 11.10 11.91
C ARG A 451 -20.32 10.73 10.51
N GLU A 452 -21.60 10.35 10.39
CA GLU A 452 -22.20 9.93 9.12
C GLU A 452 -21.96 10.94 7.97
N ALA A 453 -22.15 12.23 8.22
CA ALA A 453 -22.00 13.27 7.20
C ALA A 453 -20.57 13.36 6.65
N ASP A 454 -19.56 13.20 7.51
CA ASP A 454 -18.15 13.24 7.11
C ASP A 454 -17.79 12.01 6.25
N TRP A 455 -18.29 10.82 6.62
CA TRP A 455 -18.12 9.61 5.82
C TRP A 455 -18.78 9.71 4.45
N ARG A 456 -20.02 10.22 4.37
CA ARG A 456 -20.70 10.46 3.09
C ARG A 456 -19.92 11.44 2.21
N ASN A 457 -19.40 12.53 2.78
CA ASN A 457 -18.56 13.49 2.07
C ASN A 457 -17.25 12.85 1.56
N LEU A 458 -16.61 12.00 2.38
CA LEU A 458 -15.44 11.23 1.96
C LEU A 458 -15.77 10.30 0.78
N ILE A 459 -16.84 9.51 0.87
CA ILE A 459 -17.26 8.59 -0.20
C ILE A 459 -17.51 9.35 -1.51
N HIS A 460 -18.24 10.47 -1.44
CA HIS A 460 -18.52 11.31 -2.61
C HIS A 460 -17.24 11.77 -3.31
N LYS A 461 -16.25 12.26 -2.54
CA LYS A 461 -14.97 12.71 -3.09
C LYS A 461 -14.16 11.57 -3.69
N LEU A 462 -14.16 10.39 -3.07
CA LEU A 462 -13.44 9.21 -3.58
C LEU A 462 -14.05 8.67 -4.88
N ARG A 463 -15.38 8.71 -5.04
CA ARG A 463 -16.05 8.33 -6.31
C ARG A 463 -15.65 9.21 -7.49
N GLY A 464 -15.16 10.43 -7.25
CA GLY A 464 -14.58 11.26 -8.31
C GLY A 464 -13.20 10.79 -8.80
N ILE A 465 -12.51 9.96 -8.01
CA ILE A 465 -11.18 9.43 -8.33
C ILE A 465 -11.31 8.01 -8.89
N TYR A 466 -11.90 7.10 -8.12
CA TYR A 466 -11.93 5.68 -8.40
C TYR A 466 -13.27 5.28 -9.03
N SER A 467 -13.19 4.59 -10.16
CA SER A 467 -14.36 4.23 -10.99
C SER A 467 -14.96 2.87 -10.62
N GLY A 468 -14.24 2.07 -9.86
CA GLY A 468 -14.68 0.74 -9.45
C GLY A 468 -15.62 0.77 -8.23
N PRO A 469 -16.06 -0.41 -7.78
CA PRO A 469 -16.95 -0.51 -6.64
C PRO A 469 -16.26 -0.14 -5.32
N LEU A 470 -16.99 0.51 -4.43
CA LEU A 470 -16.56 0.83 -3.07
C LEU A 470 -17.25 -0.08 -2.04
N THR A 471 -16.51 -0.44 -0.99
CA THR A 471 -17.04 -1.12 0.20
C THR A 471 -16.46 -0.51 1.48
N TYR A 472 -17.01 -0.88 2.62
CA TYR A 472 -16.51 -0.59 3.96
C TYR A 472 -16.60 -1.86 4.80
N SER A 473 -15.54 -2.19 5.54
CA SER A 473 -15.48 -3.38 6.40
C SER A 473 -15.92 -3.03 7.81
N ALA A 474 -17.21 -3.14 8.09
CA ALA A 474 -17.75 -2.87 9.42
C ALA A 474 -17.43 -3.99 10.40
N ASN A 475 -17.08 -3.63 11.64
CA ASN A 475 -17.03 -4.56 12.74
C ASN A 475 -18.42 -5.17 12.97
N TRP A 476 -18.46 -6.43 13.39
CA TRP A 476 -19.69 -7.09 13.81
C TRP A 476 -20.39 -6.34 14.97
N GLY A 477 -21.67 -6.63 15.17
CA GLY A 477 -22.48 -6.04 16.23
C GLY A 477 -22.93 -4.62 15.90
N GLN A 478 -22.79 -3.70 16.87
CA GLN A 478 -23.44 -2.38 16.81
C GLN A 478 -23.06 -1.57 15.56
N GLU A 479 -21.79 -1.61 15.12
CA GLU A 479 -21.35 -0.88 13.94
C GLU A 479 -22.09 -1.37 12.70
N PHE A 480 -21.94 -2.65 12.34
CA PHE A 480 -22.59 -3.23 11.17
C PHE A 480 -24.11 -3.03 11.15
N GLU A 481 -24.75 -3.25 12.29
CA GLU A 481 -26.21 -3.23 12.41
C GLU A 481 -26.81 -1.81 12.35
N ASN A 482 -26.02 -0.77 12.67
CA ASN A 482 -26.53 0.60 12.77
C ASN A 482 -25.83 1.60 11.83
N LEU A 483 -24.86 1.16 11.01
CA LEU A 483 -24.23 2.01 10.01
C LEU A 483 -25.26 2.52 8.99
N ARG A 484 -25.22 3.81 8.70
CA ARG A 484 -26.30 4.54 8.01
C ARG A 484 -25.99 4.97 6.58
N PHE A 485 -24.79 4.72 6.09
CA PHE A 485 -24.33 5.14 4.77
C PHE A 485 -24.04 3.98 3.81
N TRP A 486 -24.60 2.79 4.07
CA TRP A 486 -24.48 1.64 3.15
C TRP A 486 -25.04 1.95 1.75
N ASP A 487 -26.00 2.86 1.63
CA ASP A 487 -26.58 3.32 0.36
C ASP A 487 -25.57 3.98 -0.59
N GLU A 488 -24.51 4.60 -0.04
CA GLU A 488 -23.43 5.26 -0.80
C GLU A 488 -22.38 4.27 -1.35
N LEU A 489 -22.40 3.02 -0.88
CA LEU A 489 -21.44 1.97 -1.24
C LEU A 489 -22.03 1.00 -2.27
N ASP A 490 -21.16 0.24 -2.93
CA ASP A 490 -21.56 -0.77 -3.92
C ASP A 490 -21.74 -2.15 -3.27
N TYR A 491 -20.97 -2.44 -2.22
CA TYR A 491 -21.10 -3.62 -1.39
C TYR A 491 -21.14 -3.25 0.08
N ILE A 492 -21.92 -4.00 0.84
CA ILE A 492 -21.84 -4.04 2.29
C ILE A 492 -20.68 -4.96 2.67
N GLY A 493 -19.77 -4.50 3.53
CA GLY A 493 -18.68 -5.31 4.04
C GLY A 493 -18.87 -5.62 5.53
N LEU A 494 -18.79 -6.89 5.89
CA LEU A 494 -18.89 -7.35 7.27
C LEU A 494 -17.63 -8.12 7.70
N ASN A 495 -16.99 -7.66 8.77
CA ASN A 495 -16.02 -8.43 9.53
C ASN A 495 -16.77 -9.31 10.55
N CYS A 496 -17.08 -10.53 10.15
CA CYS A 496 -18.00 -11.43 10.84
C CYS A 496 -17.30 -12.27 11.92
N TYR A 497 -17.21 -11.72 13.13
CA TYR A 497 -16.71 -12.42 14.31
C TYR A 497 -17.76 -12.56 15.42
N TYR A 498 -19.03 -12.77 15.03
CA TYR A 498 -20.09 -13.17 15.96
C TYR A 498 -19.76 -14.52 16.61
N PRO A 499 -19.79 -14.65 17.96
CA PRO A 499 -19.65 -15.94 18.62
C PRO A 499 -20.73 -16.94 18.19
N LEU A 500 -20.33 -18.19 17.94
CA LEU A 500 -21.27 -19.23 17.51
C LEU A 500 -21.79 -20.09 18.67
N SER A 501 -21.03 -20.21 19.77
CA SER A 501 -21.48 -20.88 20.99
C SER A 501 -20.69 -20.39 22.20
N GLN A 502 -21.29 -20.50 23.39
CA GLN A 502 -20.62 -20.35 24.68
C GLN A 502 -20.15 -21.70 25.26
N SER A 503 -20.60 -22.82 24.69
CA SER A 503 -20.18 -24.15 25.07
C SER A 503 -18.75 -24.42 24.60
N GLU A 504 -17.99 -25.17 25.40
CA GLU A 504 -16.69 -25.70 24.99
C GLU A 504 -16.82 -26.88 24.03
N THR A 505 -17.99 -27.54 24.01
CA THR A 505 -18.26 -28.74 23.19
C THR A 505 -19.63 -28.64 22.50
N PRO A 506 -19.89 -27.59 21.70
CA PRO A 506 -21.16 -27.46 20.98
C PRO A 506 -21.28 -28.56 19.93
N SER A 507 -22.51 -28.91 19.55
CA SER A 507 -22.76 -29.78 18.39
C SER A 507 -22.62 -29.01 17.07
N ASP A 508 -22.51 -29.70 15.94
CA ASP A 508 -22.45 -29.05 14.63
C ASP A 508 -23.75 -28.33 14.30
N GLU A 509 -24.88 -28.92 14.72
CA GLU A 509 -26.21 -28.34 14.58
C GLU A 509 -26.32 -27.03 15.38
N GLU A 510 -25.73 -26.96 16.58
CA GLU A 510 -25.70 -25.75 17.38
C GLU A 510 -24.90 -24.64 16.69
N LEU A 511 -23.68 -24.95 16.22
CA LEU A 511 -22.83 -23.98 15.50
C LEU A 511 -23.49 -23.52 14.19
N SER A 512 -24.08 -24.44 13.44
CA SER A 512 -24.79 -24.16 12.18
C SER A 512 -26.03 -23.30 12.42
N ALA A 513 -26.84 -23.61 13.45
CA ALA A 513 -28.00 -22.80 13.82
C ALA A 513 -27.60 -21.40 14.29
N ALA A 514 -26.45 -21.26 14.96
CA ALA A 514 -25.91 -19.96 15.35
C ALA A 514 -25.47 -19.14 14.14
N PHE A 515 -24.76 -19.76 13.20
CA PHE A 515 -24.33 -19.07 11.99
C PHE A 515 -25.52 -18.72 11.07
N HIS A 516 -26.56 -19.55 10.98
CA HIS A 516 -27.83 -19.20 10.32
C HIS A 516 -28.44 -17.90 10.87
N ARG A 517 -28.40 -17.67 12.19
CA ARG A 517 -28.88 -16.41 12.78
C ARG A 517 -28.04 -15.22 12.34
N VAL A 518 -26.73 -15.40 12.19
CA VAL A 518 -25.83 -14.38 11.64
C VAL A 518 -26.15 -14.10 10.17
N LEU A 519 -26.41 -15.13 9.37
CA LEU A 519 -26.82 -14.97 7.96
C LEU A 519 -28.14 -14.21 7.84
N HIS A 520 -29.16 -14.54 8.63
CA HIS A 520 -30.42 -13.79 8.62
C HIS A 520 -30.26 -12.32 9.02
N LEU A 521 -29.36 -12.02 9.96
CA LEU A 521 -29.03 -10.65 10.32
C LEU A 521 -28.38 -9.91 9.14
N ALA A 522 -27.37 -10.54 8.52
CA ALA A 522 -26.63 -9.98 7.40
C ALA A 522 -27.52 -9.78 6.16
N GLU A 523 -28.37 -10.76 5.85
CA GLU A 523 -29.37 -10.70 4.79
C GLU A 523 -30.34 -9.54 5.00
N ARG A 524 -30.84 -9.35 6.23
CA ARG A 524 -31.75 -8.25 6.54
C ARG A 524 -31.11 -6.88 6.27
N VAL A 525 -29.85 -6.67 6.64
CA VAL A 525 -29.13 -5.42 6.36
C VAL A 525 -28.93 -5.26 4.85
N SER A 526 -28.54 -6.33 4.15
CA SER A 526 -28.42 -6.35 2.68
C SER A 526 -29.71 -5.93 1.99
N ARG A 527 -30.84 -6.53 2.37
CA ARG A 527 -32.16 -6.24 1.83
C ARG A 527 -32.68 -4.85 2.22
N GLN A 528 -32.33 -4.35 3.41
CA GLN A 528 -32.71 -3.00 3.85
C GLN A 528 -32.12 -1.91 2.94
N TYR A 529 -30.87 -2.07 2.52
CA TYR A 529 -30.18 -1.08 1.67
C TYR A 529 -30.21 -1.41 0.18
N ASP A 530 -30.75 -2.58 -0.20
CA ASP A 530 -30.69 -3.12 -1.57
C ASP A 530 -29.26 -3.18 -2.11
N LYS A 531 -28.33 -3.69 -1.28
CA LYS A 531 -26.91 -3.83 -1.62
C LYS A 531 -26.41 -5.24 -1.36
N PRO A 532 -25.62 -5.83 -2.27
CA PRO A 532 -24.97 -7.12 -2.02
C PRO A 532 -23.99 -7.03 -0.84
N LEU A 533 -23.83 -8.14 -0.11
CA LEU A 533 -22.92 -8.25 1.02
C LEU A 533 -21.70 -9.12 0.68
N ILE A 534 -20.53 -8.71 1.17
CA ILE A 534 -19.31 -9.53 1.18
C ILE A 534 -18.88 -9.68 2.64
N PHE A 535 -18.59 -10.90 3.07
CA PHE A 535 -17.87 -11.13 4.32
C PHE A 535 -16.41 -10.70 4.11
N THR A 536 -16.09 -9.46 4.45
CA THR A 536 -14.77 -8.86 4.21
C THR A 536 -13.71 -9.40 5.16
N GLU A 537 -14.13 -9.92 6.30
CA GLU A 537 -13.33 -10.79 7.17
C GLU A 537 -14.22 -11.82 7.84
N ILE A 538 -13.67 -13.00 8.02
CA ILE A 538 -14.14 -14.03 8.95
C ILE A 538 -12.97 -15.00 9.15
N GLY A 539 -12.79 -15.49 10.37
CA GLY A 539 -11.67 -16.34 10.68
C GLY A 539 -11.82 -16.98 12.05
N PHE A 540 -11.07 -18.05 12.25
CA PHE A 540 -11.03 -18.80 13.50
C PHE A 540 -9.59 -19.23 13.76
N THR A 541 -9.14 -19.12 15.00
CA THR A 541 -7.83 -19.63 15.43
C THR A 541 -7.84 -21.15 15.55
N SER A 542 -6.68 -21.80 15.40
CA SER A 542 -6.49 -23.24 15.65
C SER A 542 -6.30 -23.52 17.13
N THR A 543 -7.34 -23.23 17.91
CA THR A 543 -7.44 -23.44 19.37
C THR A 543 -8.67 -24.26 19.72
N PRO A 544 -8.87 -24.74 20.98
CA PRO A 544 -9.92 -25.72 21.26
C PRO A 544 -11.36 -25.18 21.15
N THR A 545 -11.56 -23.88 21.33
CA THR A 545 -12.89 -23.25 21.39
C THR A 545 -12.96 -21.94 20.60
N PRO A 546 -12.61 -21.94 19.30
CA PRO A 546 -12.46 -20.71 18.53
C PRO A 546 -13.81 -20.04 18.26
N TRP A 547 -14.92 -20.79 18.28
CA TRP A 547 -16.29 -20.29 18.15
C TRP A 547 -16.76 -19.39 19.32
N VAL A 548 -16.09 -19.42 20.48
CA VAL A 548 -16.50 -18.64 21.67
C VAL A 548 -16.07 -17.17 21.53
N THR A 549 -14.87 -16.93 21.03
CA THR A 549 -14.35 -15.56 20.79
C THR A 549 -13.58 -15.54 19.48
N PRO A 550 -14.27 -15.61 18.33
CA PRO A 550 -13.61 -15.83 17.04
C PRO A 550 -12.70 -14.68 16.61
N HIS A 551 -12.92 -13.45 17.12
CA HIS A 551 -12.04 -12.29 16.87
C HIS A 551 -10.71 -12.34 17.65
N LYS A 552 -10.59 -13.16 18.70
CA LYS A 552 -9.39 -13.12 19.56
C LYS A 552 -8.28 -13.98 18.99
N ASP A 553 -7.14 -13.36 18.80
CA ASP A 553 -5.89 -14.11 18.77
C ASP A 553 -5.63 -14.76 20.13
N ARG A 554 -5.19 -16.00 20.11
CA ARG A 554 -5.04 -16.86 21.29
C ARG A 554 -3.64 -17.47 21.30
N ASP A 555 -2.65 -16.62 21.11
CA ASP A 555 -1.24 -16.97 21.28
C ASP A 555 -1.00 -17.69 22.60
N GLY A 556 -0.33 -18.85 22.52
CA GLY A 556 -0.02 -19.70 23.67
C GLY A 556 -1.18 -20.57 24.19
N ALA A 557 -2.37 -20.51 23.59
CA ALA A 557 -3.41 -21.51 23.86
C ALA A 557 -3.01 -22.90 23.30
N PRO A 558 -3.65 -23.99 23.76
CA PRO A 558 -3.41 -25.31 23.18
C PRO A 558 -3.74 -25.33 21.68
N TYR A 559 -2.88 -25.98 20.89
CA TYR A 559 -3.12 -26.16 19.47
C TYR A 559 -4.27 -27.14 19.22
N ASN A 560 -5.24 -26.75 18.39
CA ASN A 560 -6.31 -27.62 17.90
C ASN A 560 -6.76 -27.16 16.50
N GLU A 561 -6.20 -27.81 15.49
CA GLU A 561 -6.48 -27.52 14.07
C GLU A 561 -7.81 -28.08 13.56
N GLU A 562 -8.29 -29.17 14.16
CA GLU A 562 -9.59 -29.77 13.83
C GLU A 562 -10.75 -28.83 14.19
N ALA A 563 -10.63 -28.11 15.32
CA ALA A 563 -11.60 -27.10 15.72
C ALA A 563 -11.67 -25.93 14.72
N GLN A 564 -10.53 -25.52 14.15
CA GLN A 564 -10.51 -24.51 13.09
C GLN A 564 -11.17 -25.04 11.81
N GLY A 565 -10.78 -26.24 11.35
CA GLY A 565 -11.37 -26.88 10.16
C GLY A 565 -12.88 -27.06 10.30
N ARG A 566 -13.36 -27.45 11.48
CA ARG A 566 -14.78 -27.54 11.82
C ARG A 566 -15.52 -26.21 11.62
N CYS A 567 -15.00 -25.09 12.12
CA CYS A 567 -15.63 -23.78 11.91
C CYS A 567 -15.70 -23.38 10.44
N TYR A 568 -14.61 -23.59 9.69
CA TYR A 568 -14.57 -23.32 8.25
C TYR A 568 -15.66 -24.11 7.52
N ARG A 569 -15.80 -25.40 7.83
CA ARG A 569 -16.83 -26.26 7.23
C ARG A 569 -18.24 -25.75 7.55
N ILE A 570 -18.54 -25.46 8.82
CA ILE A 570 -19.85 -24.94 9.22
C ILE A 570 -20.20 -23.67 8.43
N VAL A 571 -19.29 -22.70 8.35
CA VAL A 571 -19.53 -21.46 7.59
C VAL A 571 -19.79 -21.76 6.11
N MET A 572 -18.95 -22.57 5.47
CA MET A 572 -19.08 -22.85 4.03
C MET A 572 -20.33 -23.65 3.66
N GLU A 573 -20.71 -24.62 4.49
CA GLU A 573 -21.95 -25.39 4.33
C GLU A 573 -23.17 -24.48 4.29
N ASN A 574 -23.19 -23.49 5.18
CA ASN A 574 -24.28 -22.53 5.31
C ASN A 574 -24.29 -21.51 4.16
N LEU A 575 -23.12 -21.07 3.68
CA LEU A 575 -23.03 -20.10 2.57
C LEU A 575 -23.41 -20.68 1.20
N ARG A 576 -23.42 -22.00 1.04
CA ARG A 576 -23.68 -22.65 -0.26
C ARG A 576 -25.00 -22.21 -0.91
N SER A 577 -26.04 -21.94 -0.12
CA SER A 577 -27.35 -21.48 -0.59
C SER A 577 -27.49 -19.96 -0.70
N GLU A 578 -26.61 -19.19 -0.05
CA GLU A 578 -26.73 -17.74 0.11
C GLU A 578 -26.04 -16.99 -1.03
N THR A 579 -26.68 -16.96 -2.21
CA THR A 579 -26.02 -16.46 -3.43
C THR A 579 -26.72 -15.25 -4.06
N ASP A 580 -27.95 -14.96 -3.66
CA ASP A 580 -28.72 -13.81 -4.14
C ASP A 580 -28.23 -12.51 -3.48
N TRP A 581 -28.04 -12.50 -2.16
CA TRP A 581 -27.60 -11.33 -1.39
C TRP A 581 -26.12 -11.36 -0.99
N CYS A 582 -25.56 -12.54 -0.67
CA CYS A 582 -24.15 -12.70 -0.35
C CYS A 582 -23.33 -12.94 -1.63
N LYS A 583 -22.26 -12.15 -1.80
CA LYS A 583 -21.37 -12.13 -2.98
C LYS A 583 -19.94 -12.48 -2.65
N GLY A 584 -19.68 -13.06 -1.49
CA GLY A 584 -18.39 -13.68 -1.23
C GLY A 584 -17.91 -13.64 0.20
N ILE A 585 -16.74 -14.25 0.37
CA ILE A 585 -16.03 -14.42 1.62
C ILE A 585 -14.54 -14.21 1.41
N LEU A 586 -13.96 -13.37 2.27
CA LEU A 586 -12.53 -13.10 2.37
C LEU A 586 -12.07 -13.54 3.76
N TRP A 587 -11.51 -14.73 3.85
CA TRP A 587 -11.04 -15.30 5.12
C TRP A 587 -9.90 -14.48 5.71
N TRP A 588 -9.91 -14.27 7.01
CA TRP A 588 -8.76 -13.82 7.77
C TRP A 588 -7.99 -15.05 8.24
N LYS A 589 -6.77 -15.30 7.77
CA LYS A 589 -5.99 -14.58 6.74
C LYS A 589 -5.03 -15.57 6.07
N TYR A 590 -4.35 -15.16 5.00
CA TYR A 590 -3.32 -15.98 4.35
C TYR A 590 -1.98 -15.22 4.27
N PRO A 591 -0.85 -15.82 4.69
CA PRO A 591 0.43 -15.13 4.77
C PRO A 591 1.10 -14.97 3.41
N THR A 592 1.93 -13.94 3.25
CA THR A 592 2.87 -13.79 2.12
C THR A 592 3.93 -14.89 2.11
N ASP A 593 4.36 -15.35 3.27
CA ASP A 593 5.35 -16.40 3.43
C ASP A 593 4.69 -17.76 3.63
N GLN A 594 4.99 -18.68 2.71
CA GLN A 594 4.42 -20.04 2.70
C GLN A 594 4.87 -20.89 3.89
N SER A 595 5.95 -20.50 4.59
CA SER A 595 6.40 -21.17 5.81
C SER A 595 5.52 -20.84 7.04
N HIS A 596 4.78 -19.73 7.00
CA HIS A 596 3.93 -19.30 8.11
C HIS A 596 2.64 -20.14 8.19
N GLY A 597 2.48 -20.90 9.26
CA GLY A 597 1.32 -21.77 9.47
C GLY A 597 1.73 -23.13 10.01
N GLY A 598 1.05 -24.18 9.55
CA GLY A 598 1.39 -25.57 9.88
C GLY A 598 1.10 -25.99 11.32
N SER A 599 1.55 -27.20 11.65
CA SER A 599 1.34 -27.84 12.95
C SER A 599 1.96 -27.01 14.09
N GLY A 600 1.17 -26.80 15.15
CA GLY A 600 1.58 -26.03 16.32
C GLY A 600 1.35 -24.52 16.22
N ASN A 601 1.06 -23.98 15.03
CA ASN A 601 0.68 -22.58 14.88
C ASN A 601 -0.79 -22.37 15.29
N THR A 602 -1.07 -21.59 16.33
CA THR A 602 -2.44 -21.35 16.82
C THR A 602 -3.17 -20.20 16.13
N GLY A 603 -2.50 -19.48 15.22
CA GLY A 603 -3.03 -18.31 14.53
C GLY A 603 -4.15 -18.63 13.53
N PHE A 604 -4.68 -17.56 12.93
CA PHE A 604 -5.82 -17.60 12.02
C PHE A 604 -5.58 -18.29 10.67
N THR A 605 -4.33 -18.32 10.21
CA THR A 605 -4.02 -18.88 8.88
C THR A 605 -4.39 -20.36 8.80
N PRO A 606 -5.07 -20.82 7.73
CA PRO A 606 -5.27 -22.24 7.48
C PRO A 606 -4.07 -22.90 6.81
N ASN A 607 -3.07 -22.14 6.33
CA ASN A 607 -1.92 -22.65 5.57
C ASN A 607 -1.24 -23.82 6.30
N GLY A 608 -1.14 -24.97 5.64
CA GLY A 608 -0.52 -26.17 6.20
C GLY A 608 -1.33 -26.86 7.30
N LYS A 609 -2.62 -26.55 7.46
CA LYS A 609 -3.54 -27.14 8.45
C LYS A 609 -4.75 -27.79 7.75
N PRO A 610 -5.49 -28.71 8.41
CA PRO A 610 -6.72 -29.31 7.87
C PRO A 610 -7.75 -28.32 7.31
N ALA A 611 -7.83 -27.11 7.87
CA ALA A 611 -8.70 -26.04 7.36
C ALA A 611 -8.41 -25.66 5.89
N GLU A 612 -7.16 -25.77 5.42
CA GLU A 612 -6.80 -25.55 4.00
C GLU A 612 -7.45 -26.59 3.09
N GLY A 613 -7.54 -27.85 3.53
CA GLY A 613 -8.25 -28.91 2.83
C GLY A 613 -9.75 -28.63 2.70
N VAL A 614 -10.36 -28.12 3.79
CA VAL A 614 -11.76 -27.67 3.80
C VAL A 614 -11.96 -26.53 2.80
N VAL A 615 -11.09 -25.52 2.80
CA VAL A 615 -11.13 -24.41 1.84
C VAL A 615 -11.11 -24.94 0.40
N LYS A 616 -10.13 -25.81 0.08
CA LYS A 616 -9.98 -26.36 -1.27
C LYS A 616 -11.22 -27.14 -1.74
N GLU A 617 -11.81 -27.92 -0.85
CA GLU A 617 -13.05 -28.64 -1.14
C GLU A 617 -14.22 -27.68 -1.40
N TRP A 618 -14.38 -26.66 -0.56
CA TRP A 618 -15.57 -25.80 -0.56
C TRP A 618 -15.50 -24.65 -1.56
N PHE A 619 -14.33 -24.13 -1.89
CA PHE A 619 -14.19 -23.15 -2.97
C PHE A 619 -14.62 -23.69 -4.34
N GLY A 620 -14.54 -25.01 -4.55
CA GLY A 620 -15.10 -25.69 -5.73
C GLY A 620 -16.62 -25.92 -5.68
N LYS A 621 -17.26 -25.76 -4.51
CA LYS A 621 -18.71 -25.97 -4.29
C LYS A 621 -19.50 -24.68 -4.14
N LEU A 622 -18.84 -23.61 -3.70
CA LEU A 622 -19.38 -22.25 -3.74
C LEU A 622 -19.45 -21.75 -5.19
N PRO A 623 -20.33 -20.78 -5.49
CA PRO A 623 -20.60 -20.29 -6.84
C PRO A 623 -19.36 -19.92 -7.67
#